data_AF-A0A7K4GMP3-F1
#
_entry.id   AF-A0A7K4GMP3-F1
#
_cell.length_a   1.000
_cell.length_b   1.000
_cell.length_c   1.000
_cell.angle_alpha   90.00
_cell.angle_beta   90.00
_cell.angle_gamma   90.00
#
_symmetry.space_group_name_H-M   'P 1'
#
loop_
_entity.id
_entity.type
_entity.pdbx_description
1 polymer ?
#
loop_
_entity_poly.entity_id
_entity_poly.type
_entity_poly.pdbx_seq_one_letter_code
_entity_poly.pdbx_strand_id
1 'polypeptide(L)'
;MIEDELTSQIIDIEACKTELVKKYTTFLAQYPEIFADLISGSHFDFAIYDSIESYDSRTPIDVFNVYRTSEGIEIKSGKANNPDLELALSVQAIKKLIKTKDNVEYAQLLGSFYNEPNEQSGWIDFMLFQRTQKIIEMGYGKFAQTAGILEDDGSIINL
;
A
#
# COMPACT_ATOMS: atom_id res chain seq x y z
N MET A 1 28.45 5.98 -11.40
CA MET A 1 27.24 6.32 -10.63
C MET A 1 26.75 5.01 -10.07
N ILE A 2 26.83 4.85 -8.74
CA ILE A 2 26.22 3.71 -8.08
C ILE A 2 24.73 4.08 -8.05
N GLU A 3 23.89 3.29 -8.74
CA GLU A 3 22.46 3.36 -8.54
C GLU A 3 22.22 3.03 -7.07
N ASP A 4 21.65 3.95 -6.29
CA ASP A 4 21.29 3.69 -4.90
C ASP A 4 20.26 2.55 -4.89
N GLU A 5 20.70 1.35 -4.51
CA GLU A 5 19.82 0.19 -4.35
C GLU A 5 18.86 0.46 -3.19
N LEU A 6 17.55 0.48 -3.47
CA LEU A 6 16.53 0.58 -2.43
C LEU A 6 16.58 -0.67 -1.55
N THR A 7 16.64 -0.46 -0.24
CA THR A 7 16.69 -1.54 0.76
C THR A 7 15.35 -1.69 1.47
N SER A 8 15.15 -2.80 2.17
CA SER A 8 13.98 -3.00 3.01
C SER A 8 14.37 -3.61 4.35
N GLN A 9 13.60 -3.29 5.39
CA GLN A 9 13.79 -3.86 6.71
C GLN A 9 12.44 -4.22 7.34
N ILE A 10 12.30 -5.46 7.80
CA ILE A 10 11.13 -5.91 8.56
C ILE A 10 11.52 -5.93 10.04
N ILE A 11 10.80 -5.16 10.86
CA ILE A 11 11.22 -4.93 12.26
C ILE A 11 10.56 -5.91 13.23
N ASP A 12 9.35 -6.38 12.93
CA ASP A 12 8.65 -7.33 13.81
C ASP A 12 7.61 -8.16 13.05
N ILE A 13 8.07 -9.16 12.29
CA ILE A 13 7.19 -10.02 11.49
C ILE A 13 6.31 -10.94 12.36
N GLU A 14 6.82 -11.35 13.53
CA GLU A 14 6.11 -12.27 14.41
C GLU A 14 4.95 -11.62 15.15
N ALA A 15 4.96 -10.29 15.28
CA ALA A 15 3.81 -9.54 15.78
C ALA A 15 2.64 -9.45 14.77
N CYS A 16 2.79 -9.88 13.52
CA CYS A 16 1.66 -9.97 12.59
C CYS A 16 0.77 -11.16 12.96
N LYS A 17 -0.55 -10.95 13.05
CA LYS A 17 -1.50 -11.95 13.58
C LYS A 17 -1.74 -13.10 12.62
N THR A 18 -1.61 -12.87 11.32
CA THR A 18 -2.00 -13.81 10.27
C THR A 18 -0.82 -14.19 9.39
N GLU A 19 -0.77 -15.46 9.00
CA GLU A 19 0.22 -15.97 8.05
C GLU A 19 0.11 -15.30 6.67
N LEU A 20 -1.08 -14.80 6.31
CA LEU A 20 -1.25 -14.06 5.07
C LEU A 20 -0.51 -12.71 5.12
N VAL A 21 -0.62 -11.96 6.21
CA VAL A 21 0.11 -10.70 6.37
C VAL A 21 1.60 -10.93 6.44
N LYS A 22 2.09 -11.96 7.16
CA LYS A 22 3.53 -12.29 7.16
C LYS A 22 4.07 -12.54 5.75
N LYS A 23 3.33 -13.28 4.92
CA LYS A 23 3.70 -13.49 3.52
C LYS A 23 3.65 -12.19 2.71
N TYR A 24 2.65 -11.35 2.95
CA TYR A 24 2.51 -10.11 2.21
C TYR A 24 3.58 -9.08 2.57
N THR A 25 3.90 -8.91 3.85
CA THR A 25 5.00 -8.03 4.29
C THR A 25 6.35 -8.53 3.80
N THR A 26 6.58 -9.85 3.80
CA THR A 26 7.77 -10.45 3.19
C THR A 26 7.85 -10.18 1.69
N PHE A 27 6.73 -10.30 0.98
CA PHE A 27 6.65 -9.96 -0.44
C PHE A 27 6.98 -8.48 -0.67
N LEU A 28 6.32 -7.55 0.04
CA LEU A 28 6.55 -6.12 -0.11
C LEU A 28 8.00 -5.72 0.20
N ALA A 29 8.64 -6.39 1.16
CA ALA A 29 10.06 -6.17 1.45
C ALA A 29 10.99 -6.59 0.30
N GLN A 30 10.58 -7.52 -0.58
CA GLN A 30 11.37 -7.88 -1.75
C GLN A 30 11.27 -6.87 -2.89
N TYR A 31 10.26 -5.99 -2.85
CA TYR A 31 9.94 -5.03 -3.91
C TYR A 31 9.76 -3.61 -3.32
N PRO A 32 10.78 -3.04 -2.63
CA PRO A 32 10.68 -1.70 -2.04
C PRO A 32 10.39 -0.59 -3.07
N GLU A 33 10.71 -0.81 -4.34
CA GLU A 33 10.43 0.09 -5.45
C GLU A 33 8.94 0.30 -5.74
N ILE A 34 8.05 -0.55 -5.21
CA ILE A 34 6.60 -0.29 -5.18
C ILE A 34 6.31 1.07 -4.53
N PHE A 35 7.15 1.50 -3.58
CA PHE A 35 7.01 2.74 -2.84
C PHE A 35 7.97 3.84 -3.31
N ALA A 36 8.64 3.65 -4.45
CA ALA A 36 9.66 4.58 -4.95
C ALA A 36 9.11 5.98 -5.25
N ASP A 37 7.84 6.08 -5.64
CA ASP A 37 7.18 7.36 -5.90
C ASP A 37 6.85 8.15 -4.62
N LEU A 38 6.88 7.51 -3.45
CA LEU A 38 6.62 8.17 -2.17
C LEU A 38 7.85 8.93 -1.68
N ILE A 39 7.63 10.12 -1.12
CA ILE A 39 8.70 10.87 -0.44
C ILE A 39 9.13 10.18 0.86
N SER A 40 10.38 10.38 1.26
CA SER A 40 10.86 9.94 2.58
C SER A 40 10.05 10.61 3.70
N GLY A 41 9.71 9.83 4.73
CA GLY A 41 8.83 10.25 5.83
C GLY A 41 7.37 9.82 5.66
N SER A 42 6.95 9.38 4.47
CA SER A 42 5.59 8.90 4.21
C SER A 42 5.28 7.64 5.02
N HIS A 43 4.06 7.57 5.56
CA HIS A 43 3.63 6.55 6.50
C HIS A 43 2.26 5.99 6.12
N PHE A 44 2.21 4.70 5.81
CA PHE A 44 1.10 4.09 5.12
C PHE A 44 0.62 2.85 5.86
N ASP A 45 -0.63 2.88 6.31
CA ASP A 45 -1.24 1.73 6.97
C ASP A 45 -1.85 0.78 5.94
N PHE A 46 -1.74 -0.52 6.22
CA PHE A 46 -2.42 -1.59 5.51
C PHE A 46 -3.37 -2.28 6.48
N ALA A 47 -4.66 -2.32 6.13
CA ALA A 47 -5.70 -2.98 6.91
C ALA A 47 -6.33 -4.11 6.10
N ILE A 48 -6.34 -5.32 6.66
CA ILE A 48 -6.72 -6.53 5.94
C ILE A 48 -8.08 -7.00 6.44
N TYR A 49 -9.00 -7.21 5.51
CA TYR A 49 -10.39 -7.59 5.78
C TYR A 49 -10.71 -8.92 5.11
N ASP A 50 -11.42 -9.79 5.82
CA ASP A 50 -11.90 -11.08 5.32
C ASP A 50 -13.27 -11.01 4.65
N SER A 51 -14.01 -9.91 4.85
CA SER A 51 -15.36 -9.69 4.33
C SER A 51 -15.68 -8.20 4.21
N ILE A 52 -16.74 -7.87 3.48
CA ILE A 52 -17.29 -6.50 3.46
C ILE A 52 -17.88 -6.11 4.82
N GLU A 53 -18.47 -7.07 5.55
CA GLU A 53 -19.02 -6.82 6.89
C GLU A 53 -17.92 -6.38 7.89
N SER A 54 -16.75 -7.03 7.85
CA SER A 54 -15.61 -6.63 8.70
C SER A 54 -15.00 -5.29 8.26
N TYR A 55 -15.10 -4.94 6.98
CA TYR A 55 -14.75 -3.62 6.47
C TYR A 55 -15.69 -2.52 7.00
N ASP A 56 -17.00 -2.72 6.85
CA ASP A 56 -18.03 -1.77 7.28
C ASP A 56 -17.96 -1.51 8.80
N SER A 57 -17.69 -2.56 9.57
CA SER A 57 -17.51 -2.49 11.03
C SER A 57 -16.11 -2.05 11.49
N ARG A 58 -15.18 -1.82 10.54
CA ARG A 58 -13.79 -1.41 10.78
C ARG A 58 -13.02 -2.35 11.72
N THR A 59 -13.24 -3.65 11.57
CA THR A 59 -12.56 -4.70 12.33
C THR A 59 -11.65 -5.53 11.43
N PRO A 60 -10.48 -5.00 11.03
CA PRO A 60 -9.54 -5.75 10.21
C PRO A 60 -9.04 -6.98 10.99
N ILE A 61 -8.85 -8.09 10.28
CA ILE A 61 -8.28 -9.30 10.86
C ILE A 61 -6.81 -9.11 11.24
N ASP A 62 -6.13 -8.19 10.56
CA ASP A 62 -4.73 -7.87 10.78
C ASP A 62 -4.38 -6.50 10.18
N VAL A 63 -3.32 -5.89 10.70
CA VAL A 63 -2.85 -4.55 10.28
C VAL A 63 -1.33 -4.47 10.35
N PHE A 64 -0.74 -3.74 9.42
CA PHE A 64 0.69 -3.37 9.46
C PHE A 64 0.88 -1.99 8.85
N ASN A 65 2.05 -1.39 9.03
CA ASN A 65 2.40 -0.11 8.44
C ASN A 65 3.73 -0.19 7.70
N VAL A 66 3.85 0.66 6.68
CA VAL A 66 5.07 0.88 5.90
C VAL A 66 5.50 2.33 6.09
N TYR A 67 6.77 2.50 6.48
CA TYR A 67 7.42 3.80 6.58
C TYR A 67 8.46 3.93 5.46
N ARG A 68 8.32 4.95 4.62
CA ARG A 68 9.30 5.27 3.58
C ARG A 68 10.49 5.98 4.21
N THR A 69 11.67 5.36 4.22
CA THR A 69 12.92 5.98 4.65
C THR A 69 13.58 6.71 3.48
N SER A 70 14.77 7.30 3.68
CA SER A 70 15.57 7.81 2.54
C SER A 70 16.12 6.68 1.67
N GLU A 71 16.42 5.53 2.26
CA GLU A 71 17.15 4.42 1.62
C GLU A 71 16.24 3.27 1.19
N GLY A 72 14.95 3.30 1.56
CA GLY A 72 14.11 2.12 1.42
C GLY A 72 12.77 2.21 2.13
N ILE A 73 12.31 1.06 2.62
CA ILE A 73 11.10 0.96 3.46
C ILE A 73 11.38 0.20 4.76
N GLU A 74 10.68 0.61 5.82
CA GLU A 74 10.55 -0.16 7.06
C GLU A 74 9.11 -0.69 7.17
N ILE A 75 8.96 -1.97 7.52
CA ILE A 75 7.65 -2.60 7.74
C ILE A 75 7.51 -3.02 9.21
N LYS A 76 6.40 -2.60 9.84
CA LYS A 76 6.08 -2.87 11.25
C LYS A 76 4.65 -3.41 11.38
N SER A 77 4.44 -4.37 12.28
CA SER A 77 3.09 -4.79 12.68
C SER A 77 2.34 -3.65 13.38
N GLY A 78 1.01 -3.62 13.26
CA GLY A 78 0.18 -2.58 13.86
C GLY A 78 -0.03 -1.36 12.97
N LYS A 79 -0.86 -0.43 13.44
CA LYS A 79 -1.06 0.87 12.79
C LYS A 79 0.04 1.86 13.18
N ALA A 80 0.37 2.76 12.27
CA ALA A 80 1.16 3.93 12.58
C ALA A 80 0.44 4.83 13.61
N ASN A 81 1.21 5.62 14.36
CA ASN A 81 0.63 6.61 15.27
C ASN A 81 -0.05 7.77 14.51
N ASN A 82 0.50 8.15 13.36
CA ASN A 82 0.00 9.21 12.48
C ASN A 82 0.18 8.77 11.02
N PRO A 83 -0.65 7.84 10.51
CA PRO A 83 -0.61 7.47 9.10
C PRO A 83 -1.05 8.64 8.22
N ASP A 84 -0.48 8.72 7.01
CA ASP A 84 -0.95 9.64 5.98
C ASP A 84 -2.26 9.13 5.36
N LEU A 85 -2.32 7.82 5.15
CA LEU A 85 -3.51 7.11 4.69
C LEU A 85 -3.47 5.62 5.09
N GLU A 86 -4.63 4.98 5.03
CA GLU A 86 -4.80 3.53 5.17
C GLU A 86 -5.33 2.93 3.86
N LEU A 87 -4.67 1.87 3.40
CA LEU A 87 -5.15 1.01 2.34
C LEU A 87 -5.88 -0.19 2.95
N ALA A 88 -7.19 -0.22 2.78
CA ALA A 88 -8.00 -1.39 3.09
C ALA A 88 -7.91 -2.39 1.95
N LEU A 89 -7.58 -3.64 2.24
CA LEU A 89 -7.53 -4.71 1.26
C LEU A 89 -8.34 -5.92 1.70
N SER A 90 -9.00 -6.54 0.74
CA SER A 90 -9.56 -7.87 0.96
C SER A 90 -8.48 -8.95 0.96
N VAL A 91 -8.71 -10.02 1.73
CA VAL A 91 -7.88 -11.24 1.71
C VAL A 91 -7.67 -11.78 0.28
N GLN A 92 -8.69 -11.66 -0.59
CA GLN A 92 -8.60 -12.16 -1.97
C GLN A 92 -7.68 -11.31 -2.84
N ALA A 93 -7.66 -9.99 -2.64
CA ALA A 93 -6.72 -9.10 -3.31
C ALA A 93 -5.28 -9.48 -2.95
N ILE A 94 -4.97 -9.62 -1.65
CA ILE A 94 -3.61 -9.96 -1.18
C ILE A 94 -3.13 -11.30 -1.75
N LYS A 95 -3.98 -12.34 -1.73
CA LYS A 95 -3.63 -13.66 -2.30
C LYS A 95 -3.22 -13.61 -3.77
N LYS A 96 -3.68 -12.61 -4.52
CA LYS A 96 -3.31 -12.38 -5.92
C LYS A 96 -2.10 -11.46 -6.03
N LEU A 97 -2.04 -10.38 -5.23
CA LEU A 97 -0.91 -9.44 -5.21
C LEU A 97 0.42 -10.13 -4.89
N ILE A 98 0.47 -11.03 -3.91
CA ILE A 98 1.71 -11.74 -3.54
C ILE A 98 2.24 -12.71 -4.60
N LYS A 99 1.54 -12.84 -5.74
CA LYS A 99 1.92 -13.72 -6.85
C LYS A 99 2.45 -12.95 -8.05
N THR A 100 2.42 -11.61 -8.02
CA THR A 100 3.00 -10.80 -9.10
C THR A 100 4.52 -10.93 -9.07
N LYS A 101 5.16 -10.66 -10.21
CA LYS A 101 6.59 -10.90 -10.40
C LYS A 101 7.44 -9.64 -10.27
N ASP A 102 6.82 -8.50 -10.50
CA ASP A 102 7.45 -7.18 -10.47
C ASP A 102 6.47 -6.11 -9.98
N ASN A 103 7.00 -4.90 -9.80
CA ASN A 103 6.28 -3.74 -9.32
C ASN A 103 5.22 -3.21 -10.31
N VAL A 104 5.40 -3.39 -11.62
CA VAL A 104 4.45 -2.94 -12.64
C VAL A 104 3.22 -3.84 -12.63
N GLU A 105 3.40 -5.15 -12.63
CA GLU A 105 2.31 -6.13 -12.50
C GLU A 105 1.57 -5.94 -11.17
N TYR A 106 2.31 -5.67 -10.08
CA TYR A 106 1.72 -5.34 -8.79
C TYR A 106 0.83 -4.09 -8.87
N ALA A 107 1.34 -2.98 -9.41
CA ALA A 107 0.62 -1.71 -9.47
C ALA A 107 -0.65 -1.81 -10.34
N GLN A 108 -0.55 -2.45 -11.50
CA GLN A 108 -1.69 -2.68 -12.40
C GLN A 108 -2.77 -3.54 -11.72
N LEU A 109 -2.36 -4.63 -11.06
CA LEU A 109 -3.29 -5.51 -10.36
C LEU A 109 -3.94 -4.80 -9.17
N LEU A 110 -3.17 -4.03 -8.40
CA LEU A 110 -3.67 -3.21 -7.29
C LEU A 110 -4.74 -2.24 -7.79
N GLY A 111 -4.46 -1.49 -8.86
CA GLY A 111 -5.42 -0.55 -9.44
C GLY A 111 -6.68 -1.23 -9.98
N SER A 112 -6.57 -2.43 -10.57
CA SER A 112 -7.75 -3.18 -10.99
C SER A 112 -8.71 -3.49 -9.84
N PHE A 113 -8.20 -3.75 -8.63
CA PHE A 113 -9.05 -3.98 -7.46
C PHE A 113 -9.76 -2.72 -6.95
N TYR A 114 -9.22 -1.55 -7.26
CA TYR A 114 -9.85 -0.27 -6.94
C TYR A 114 -10.90 0.10 -8.00
N ASN A 115 -10.54 -0.04 -9.28
CA ASN A 115 -11.39 0.35 -10.40
C ASN A 115 -12.57 -0.59 -10.61
N GLU A 116 -12.37 -1.90 -10.38
CA GLU A 116 -13.37 -2.95 -10.57
C GLU A 116 -13.48 -3.85 -9.32
N PRO A 117 -13.92 -3.29 -8.16
CA PRO A 117 -13.94 -4.02 -6.91
C PRO A 117 -14.95 -5.18 -6.96
N ASN A 118 -14.52 -6.35 -6.47
CA ASN A 118 -15.37 -7.53 -6.43
C ASN A 118 -15.12 -8.34 -5.16
N GLU A 119 -16.17 -8.72 -4.44
CA GLU A 119 -16.05 -9.47 -3.18
C GLU A 119 -15.33 -10.82 -3.34
N GLN A 120 -15.59 -11.53 -4.44
CA GLN A 120 -14.98 -12.84 -4.70
C GLN A 120 -13.55 -12.70 -5.23
N SER A 121 -13.32 -11.70 -6.08
CA SER A 121 -12.10 -11.54 -6.85
C SER A 121 -11.05 -10.69 -6.13
N GLY A 122 -11.46 -9.74 -5.30
CA GLY A 122 -10.57 -8.79 -4.65
C GLY A 122 -11.12 -7.36 -4.75
N TRP A 123 -10.87 -6.57 -3.73
CA TRP A 123 -11.17 -5.15 -3.70
C TRP A 123 -10.15 -4.46 -2.81
N ILE A 124 -9.95 -3.16 -3.05
CA ILE A 124 -9.20 -2.26 -2.17
C ILE A 124 -9.96 -0.95 -1.99
N ASP A 125 -9.68 -0.24 -0.91
CA ASP A 125 -10.19 1.12 -0.69
C ASP A 125 -9.13 1.98 0.04
N PHE A 126 -9.16 3.29 -0.20
CA PHE A 126 -8.24 4.25 0.38
C PHE A 126 -8.94 5.15 1.40
N MET A 127 -8.46 5.15 2.64
CA MET A 127 -8.87 6.07 3.68
C MET A 127 -7.79 7.11 3.91
N LEU A 128 -8.06 8.36 3.50
CA LEU A 128 -7.11 9.47 3.66
C LEU A 128 -7.22 10.08 5.07
N PHE A 129 -6.09 10.27 5.74
CA PHE A 129 -6.03 10.96 7.04
C PHE A 129 -5.41 12.36 6.94
N GLN A 130 -4.88 12.70 5.77
CA GLN A 130 -4.41 14.03 5.42
C GLN A 130 -5.26 14.62 4.29
N ARG A 131 -5.12 15.93 4.06
CA ARG A 131 -5.77 16.60 2.92
C ARG A 131 -5.22 16.05 1.60
N THR A 132 -6.10 15.86 0.62
CA THR A 132 -5.76 15.30 -0.70
C THR A 132 -4.57 15.98 -1.37
N GLN A 133 -4.47 17.30 -1.31
CA GLN A 133 -3.32 18.04 -1.86
C GLN A 133 -2.00 17.58 -1.23
N LYS A 134 -1.95 17.48 0.10
CA LYS A 134 -0.76 17.01 0.81
C LYS A 134 -0.43 15.56 0.43
N ILE A 135 -1.43 14.70 0.30
CA ILE A 135 -1.25 13.30 -0.15
C ILE A 135 -0.61 13.26 -1.56
N ILE A 136 -1.08 14.09 -2.49
CA ILE A 136 -0.50 14.19 -3.84
C ILE A 136 0.97 14.67 -3.77
N GLU A 137 1.25 15.73 -3.01
CA GLU A 137 2.60 16.28 -2.81
C GLU A 137 3.56 15.26 -2.17
N MET A 138 3.05 14.31 -1.39
CA MET A 138 3.82 13.22 -0.78
C MET A 138 4.12 12.06 -1.74
N GLY A 139 3.70 12.17 -3.00
CA GLY A 139 3.98 11.19 -4.06
C GLY A 139 2.90 10.12 -4.25
N TYR A 140 1.87 10.11 -3.40
CA TYR A 140 0.76 9.15 -3.54
C TYR A 140 -0.06 9.38 -4.82
N GLY A 141 -0.09 10.61 -5.35
CA GLY A 141 -0.72 10.90 -6.64
C GLY A 141 -0.05 10.13 -7.78
N LYS A 142 1.28 10.17 -7.84
CA LYS A 142 2.06 9.43 -8.84
C LYS A 142 1.95 7.91 -8.66
N PHE A 143 1.97 7.44 -7.42
CA PHE A 143 1.68 6.04 -7.11
C PHE A 143 0.30 5.61 -7.64
N ALA A 144 -0.74 6.41 -7.41
CA ALA A 144 -2.09 6.13 -7.91
C ALA A 144 -2.17 6.18 -9.44
N GLN A 145 -1.45 7.08 -10.10
CA GLN A 145 -1.35 7.12 -11.57
C GLN A 145 -0.65 5.88 -12.13
N THR A 146 0.47 5.45 -11.53
CA THR A 146 1.17 4.21 -11.92
C THR A 146 0.27 2.99 -11.79
N ALA A 147 -0.60 2.96 -10.78
CA ALA A 147 -1.61 1.93 -10.62
C ALA A 147 -2.83 2.08 -11.56
N GLY A 148 -2.96 3.19 -12.30
CA GLY A 148 -4.13 3.48 -13.13
C GLY A 148 -5.40 3.77 -12.32
N ILE A 149 -5.24 4.21 -11.07
CA ILE A 149 -6.33 4.65 -10.18
C ILE A 149 -6.69 6.12 -10.44
N LEU A 150 -5.68 6.94 -10.71
CA LEU A 150 -5.83 8.34 -11.08
C LEU A 150 -5.49 8.50 -12.57
N GLU A 151 -6.34 9.15 -13.33
CA GLU A 151 -6.02 9.51 -14.72
C GLU A 151 -4.89 10.55 -14.74
N ASP A 152 -4.04 10.50 -15.77
CA ASP A 152 -3.01 11.51 -16.00
C ASP A 152 -3.71 12.75 -16.60
N ASP A 153 -4.32 13.56 -15.73
CA ASP A 153 -4.85 14.84 -16.14
C ASP A 153 -3.65 15.76 -16.35
N GLY A 154 -3.28 16.06 -17.60
CA GLY A 154 -2.22 17.02 -17.93
C GLY A 154 -2.43 18.45 -17.37
N SER A 155 -3.38 18.64 -16.45
CA SER A 155 -3.54 19.78 -15.57
C SER A 155 -2.47 19.77 -14.48
N ILE A 156 -1.42 20.56 -14.70
CA ILE A 156 -0.70 21.22 -13.62
C ILE A 156 -1.77 21.89 -12.75
N ILE A 157 -2.10 21.29 -11.59
CA ILE A 157 -2.88 21.97 -10.57
C ILE A 157 -1.98 23.09 -10.04
N ASN A 158 -2.03 24.25 -10.70
CA ASN A 158 -1.65 25.51 -10.11
C ASN A 158 -2.68 25.80 -9.01
N LEU A 159 -2.37 25.39 -7.78
CA LEU A 159 -2.96 25.93 -6.56
C LEU A 159 -2.03 27.00 -5.98
#